data_AF-A0A6P6J865-F1
#
_entry.id   AF-A0A6P6J865-F1
#
_cell.length_a   1.000
_cell.length_b   1.000
_cell.length_c   1.000
_cell.angle_alpha   90.00
_cell.angle_beta   90.00
_cell.angle_gamma   90.00
#
_symmetry.space_group_name_H-M   'P 1'
#
loop_
_entity.id
_entity.type
_entity.pdbx_description
1 polymer ?
#
loop_
_entity_poly.entity_id
_entity_poly.type
_entity_poly.pdbx_seq_one_letter_code
_entity_poly.pdbx_strand_id
1 'polypeptide(L)'
;MPLSNNEKSARHRAKVNADPVARARYLAKRRESYQRRKREGKTKHPPVAELSKARQEDLRQKWRLYQRSRRTKIRNLPLQCSSPVEMNPQWQQDFAPYSPSSEADSSSATLESPVNSYSWIKQEPETLVIQWDNVSTLPAAAETEQDNSPSSATSTSTVTPPIMEDLPSSVMLNVTKLQCLLESKQERIEALERQVQDLQEDRRFLRSQIENLTSALSAHLCRGVSDETTAKS
;
A
#
# COMPACT_ATOMS: atom_id res chain seq x y z
N MET A 1 -10.86 16.56 35.00
CA MET A 1 -11.28 15.16 34.71
C MET A 1 -10.07 14.24 34.79
N PRO A 2 -10.05 13.22 35.68
CA PRO A 2 -8.94 12.27 35.74
C PRO A 2 -8.90 11.39 34.47
N LEU A 3 -7.70 11.20 33.90
CA LEU A 3 -7.51 10.38 32.71
C LEU A 3 -7.73 8.89 33.00
N SER A 4 -8.33 8.18 32.04
CA SER A 4 -8.48 6.72 32.10
C SER A 4 -7.12 6.00 32.03
N ASN A 5 -7.02 4.80 32.60
CA ASN A 5 -5.78 4.01 32.56
C ASN A 5 -5.32 3.67 31.14
N ASN A 6 -6.27 3.46 30.22
CA ASN A 6 -5.99 3.23 28.81
C ASN A 6 -5.36 4.47 28.17
N GLU A 7 -5.89 5.65 28.48
CA GLU A 7 -5.37 6.89 27.92
C GLU A 7 -4.01 7.27 28.50
N LYS A 8 -3.80 7.07 29.81
CA LYS A 8 -2.47 7.21 30.43
C LYS A 8 -1.44 6.30 29.75
N SER A 9 -1.81 5.05 29.47
CA SER A 9 -0.96 4.09 28.77
C SER A 9 -0.69 4.50 27.32
N ALA A 10 -1.69 5.02 26.62
CA ALA A 10 -1.55 5.52 25.25
C ALA A 10 -0.60 6.72 25.20
N ARG A 11 -0.78 7.71 26.07
CA ARG A 11 0.10 8.88 26.18
C ARG A 11 1.54 8.50 26.52
N HIS A 12 1.74 7.56 27.45
CA HIS A 12 3.07 7.05 27.76
C HIS A 12 3.72 6.37 26.54
N ARG A 13 2.99 5.56 25.79
CA ARG A 13 3.51 4.92 24.56
C ARG A 13 3.83 5.96 23.48
N ALA A 14 2.98 6.97 23.30
CA ALA A 14 3.23 8.07 22.37
C ALA A 14 4.52 8.82 22.75
N LYS A 15 4.68 9.16 24.04
CA LYS A 15 5.89 9.80 24.56
C LYS A 15 7.15 8.97 24.34
N VAL A 16 7.10 7.66 24.59
CA VAL A 16 8.24 6.74 24.37
C VAL A 16 8.53 6.55 22.88
N ASN A 17 7.52 6.58 22.01
CA ASN A 17 7.71 6.41 20.57
C ASN A 17 8.24 7.67 19.87
N ALA A 18 7.99 8.85 20.43
CA ALA A 18 8.46 10.13 19.87
C ALA A 18 9.99 10.29 19.92
N ASP A 19 10.67 9.66 20.88
CA ASP A 19 12.13 9.67 20.99
C ASP A 19 12.71 8.28 20.65
N PRO A 20 13.49 8.14 19.56
CA PRO A 20 14.05 6.86 19.15
C PRO A 20 15.03 6.27 20.17
N VAL A 21 15.77 7.10 20.92
CA VAL A 21 16.72 6.65 21.95
C VAL A 21 15.98 6.15 23.18
N ALA A 22 14.97 6.88 23.64
CA ALA A 22 14.10 6.42 24.73
C ALA A 22 13.36 5.13 24.36
N ARG A 23 12.87 5.01 23.11
CA ARG A 23 12.25 3.80 22.59
C ARG A 23 13.22 2.62 22.61
N ALA A 24 14.44 2.81 22.14
CA ALA A 24 15.47 1.77 22.13
C ALA A 24 15.78 1.26 23.55
N ARG A 25 15.99 2.19 24.50
CA ARG A 25 16.22 1.86 25.92
C ARG A 25 15.04 1.12 26.54
N TYR A 26 13.82 1.57 26.28
CA TYR A 26 12.61 0.92 26.75
C TYR A 26 12.48 -0.52 26.22
N LEU A 27 12.70 -0.71 24.91
CA LEU A 27 12.67 -2.04 24.28
C LEU A 27 13.79 -2.94 24.81
N ALA A 28 15.00 -2.41 25.03
CA ALA A 28 16.12 -3.15 25.61
C ALA A 28 15.78 -3.65 27.02
N LYS A 29 15.26 -2.78 27.90
CA LYS A 29 14.81 -3.15 29.25
C LYS A 29 13.69 -4.20 29.22
N ARG A 30 12.78 -4.11 28.24
CA ARG A 30 11.72 -5.10 28.03
C ARG A 30 12.27 -6.47 27.62
N ARG A 31 13.26 -6.49 26.71
CA ARG A 31 13.95 -7.71 26.28
C ARG A 31 14.70 -8.35 27.44
N GLU A 32 15.44 -7.57 28.22
CA GLU A 32 16.18 -8.04 29.38
C GLU A 32 15.24 -8.66 30.44
N SER A 33 14.15 -7.96 30.78
CA SER A 33 13.13 -8.46 31.71
C SER A 33 12.48 -9.75 31.22
N TYR A 34 12.23 -9.87 29.91
CA TYR A 34 11.73 -11.10 29.32
C TYR A 34 12.74 -12.24 29.45
N GLN A 35 14.01 -12.01 29.12
CA GLN A 35 15.07 -13.02 29.26
C GLN A 35 15.27 -13.46 30.72
N ARG A 36 15.16 -12.53 31.68
CA ARG A 36 15.20 -12.84 33.11
C ARG A 36 14.05 -13.77 33.51
N ARG A 37 12.81 -13.43 33.14
CA ARG A 37 11.65 -14.29 33.41
C ARG A 37 11.72 -15.64 32.71
N LYS A 38 12.31 -15.70 31.51
CA LYS A 38 12.56 -16.94 30.78
C LYS A 38 13.53 -17.84 31.54
N ARG A 39 14.64 -17.28 32.05
CA ARG A 39 15.60 -18.01 32.91
C ARG A 39 14.95 -18.50 34.21
N GLU A 40 14.06 -17.71 34.79
CA GLU A 40 13.33 -18.06 36.02
C GLU A 40 12.13 -19.02 35.78
N GLY A 41 11.88 -19.44 34.54
CA GLY A 41 10.72 -20.30 34.21
C GLY A 41 9.35 -19.64 34.40
N LYS A 42 9.29 -18.31 34.64
CA LYS A 42 8.06 -17.55 34.89
C LYS A 42 7.31 -17.15 33.61
N THR A 43 7.60 -17.80 32.48
CA THR A 43 6.88 -17.57 31.23
C THR A 43 5.55 -18.31 31.26
N LYS A 44 4.43 -17.57 31.21
CA LYS A 44 3.05 -18.10 31.27
C LYS A 44 2.71 -19.13 30.19
N HIS A 45 3.51 -19.18 29.12
CA HIS A 45 3.31 -20.08 28.00
C HIS A 45 4.63 -20.78 27.70
N PRO A 46 4.63 -22.12 27.64
CA PRO A 46 5.80 -22.86 27.19
C PRO A 46 6.10 -22.48 25.73
N PRO A 47 7.38 -22.51 25.33
CA PRO A 47 7.79 -22.40 23.93
C PRO A 47 6.96 -23.32 23.04
N VAL A 48 6.56 -22.84 21.86
CA VAL A 48 5.74 -23.61 20.92
C VAL A 48 6.43 -24.93 20.56
N ALA A 49 7.76 -24.95 20.48
CA ALA A 49 8.57 -26.14 20.20
C ALA A 49 8.44 -27.24 21.27
N GLU A 50 8.09 -26.89 22.51
CA GLU A 50 7.90 -27.84 23.62
C GLU A 50 6.46 -28.38 23.66
N LEU A 51 5.56 -27.85 22.84
CA LEU A 51 4.19 -28.35 22.73
C LEU A 51 4.11 -29.56 21.81
N SER A 52 3.21 -30.50 22.13
CA SER A 52 2.88 -31.60 21.22
C SER A 52 2.34 -31.06 19.88
N LYS A 53 2.59 -31.79 18.79
CA LYS A 53 2.11 -31.40 17.43
C LYS A 53 0.61 -31.12 17.40
N ALA A 54 -0.18 -31.91 18.13
CA ALA A 54 -1.63 -31.72 18.25
C ALA A 54 -2.00 -30.37 18.90
N ARG A 55 -1.33 -29.98 20.00
CA ARG A 55 -1.54 -28.67 20.63
C ARG A 55 -1.07 -27.52 19.76
N GLN A 56 0.03 -27.70 19.01
CA GLN A 56 0.50 -26.69 18.06
C GLN A 56 -0.55 -26.44 16.98
N GLU A 57 -1.15 -27.48 16.41
CA GLU A 57 -2.19 -27.35 15.38
C GLU A 57 -3.47 -26.71 15.94
N ASP A 58 -3.92 -27.07 17.16
CA ASP A 58 -5.06 -26.43 17.82
C ASP A 58 -4.84 -24.91 18.00
N LEU A 59 -3.65 -24.50 18.46
CA LEU A 59 -3.31 -23.07 18.57
C LEU A 59 -3.31 -22.38 17.20
N ARG A 60 -2.79 -23.04 16.16
CA ARG A 60 -2.82 -22.52 14.78
C ARG A 60 -4.27 -22.36 14.30
N GLN A 61 -5.13 -23.33 14.53
CA GLN A 61 -6.54 -23.27 14.16
C GLN A 61 -7.27 -22.14 14.89
N LYS A 62 -7.09 -22.02 16.21
CA LYS A 62 -7.63 -20.90 17.01
C LYS A 62 -7.18 -19.55 16.47
N TRP A 63 -5.91 -19.42 16.10
CA TRP A 63 -5.39 -18.20 15.48
C TRP A 63 -6.04 -17.91 14.12
N ARG A 64 -6.21 -18.92 13.25
CA ARG A 64 -6.91 -18.78 11.97
C ARG A 64 -8.35 -18.30 12.17
N LEU A 65 -9.09 -18.90 13.11
CA LEU A 65 -10.46 -18.51 13.44
C LEU A 65 -10.55 -17.09 13.98
N TYR A 66 -9.65 -16.72 14.90
CA TYR A 66 -9.55 -15.36 15.42
C TYR A 66 -9.30 -14.35 14.31
N GLN A 67 -8.37 -14.63 13.38
CA GLN A 67 -8.09 -13.75 12.24
C GLN A 67 -9.30 -13.63 11.31
N ARG A 68 -9.99 -14.73 10.99
CA ARG A 68 -11.23 -14.71 10.20
C ARG A 68 -12.29 -13.84 10.88
N SER A 69 -12.54 -14.05 12.17
CA SER A 69 -13.49 -13.27 12.97
C SER A 69 -13.11 -11.78 13.02
N ARG A 70 -11.82 -11.46 13.14
CA ARG A 70 -11.35 -10.08 13.12
C ARG A 70 -11.62 -9.41 11.76
N ARG A 71 -11.37 -10.12 10.66
CA ARG A 71 -11.64 -9.62 9.30
C ARG A 71 -13.13 -9.40 9.07
N THR A 72 -14.00 -10.31 9.51
CA THR A 72 -15.45 -10.13 9.39
C THR A 72 -15.95 -8.97 10.24
N LYS A 73 -15.45 -8.80 11.47
CA LYS A 73 -15.78 -7.63 12.32
C LYS A 73 -15.39 -6.30 11.68
N ILE A 74 -14.24 -6.24 11.00
CA ILE A 74 -13.80 -5.04 10.28
C ILE A 74 -14.69 -4.80 9.05
N ARG A 75 -15.05 -5.86 8.31
CA ARG A 75 -15.91 -5.75 7.12
C ARG A 75 -17.36 -5.35 7.46
N ASN A 76 -17.87 -5.81 8.60
CA ASN A 76 -19.24 -5.56 9.06
C ASN A 76 -19.34 -4.34 9.99
N LEU A 77 -18.28 -3.52 10.10
CA LEU A 77 -18.38 -2.25 10.77
C LEU A 77 -19.25 -1.34 9.87
N PRO A 78 -20.45 -0.92 10.30
CA PRO A 78 -21.27 -0.04 9.49
C PRO A 78 -20.48 1.26 9.27
N LEU A 79 -20.22 1.56 8.00
CA LEU A 79 -19.76 2.87 7.55
C LEU A 79 -20.89 3.87 7.83
N GLN A 80 -21.02 4.31 9.07
CA GLN A 80 -21.77 5.53 9.36
C GLN A 80 -20.89 6.72 8.98
N CYS A 81 -20.83 7.01 7.68
CA CYS A 81 -20.38 8.28 7.13
C CYS A 81 -20.76 8.30 5.64
N SER A 82 -22.01 8.65 5.36
CA SER A 82 -22.43 9.13 4.05
C SER A 82 -23.58 10.10 4.27
N SER A 83 -23.28 11.40 4.33
CA SER A 83 -24.27 12.41 3.98
C SER A 83 -24.60 12.24 2.50
N PRO A 84 -25.85 12.47 2.05
CA PRO A 84 -26.16 12.48 0.63
C PRO A 84 -25.43 13.66 -0.02
N VAL A 85 -24.40 13.37 -0.81
CA VAL A 85 -23.85 14.35 -1.75
C VAL A 85 -24.74 14.31 -2.98
N GLU A 86 -25.43 15.42 -3.20
CA GLU A 86 -26.22 15.74 -4.38
C GLU A 86 -25.27 15.75 -5.60
N MET A 87 -25.47 14.79 -6.51
CA MET A 87 -24.66 14.64 -7.72
C MET A 87 -25.10 15.66 -8.78
N ASN A 88 -24.16 16.50 -9.20
CA ASN A 88 -24.32 17.49 -10.28
C ASN A 88 -24.54 16.78 -11.64
N PRO A 89 -25.65 17.04 -12.36
CA PRO A 89 -26.02 16.32 -13.60
C PRO A 89 -25.19 16.70 -14.84
N GLN A 90 -24.21 17.59 -14.74
CA GLN A 90 -23.45 18.10 -15.90
C GLN A 90 -22.51 17.06 -16.57
N TRP A 91 -22.28 15.90 -15.96
CA TRP A 91 -21.39 14.85 -16.50
C TRP A 91 -22.06 13.79 -17.39
N GLN A 92 -23.33 13.97 -17.79
CA GLN A 92 -24.03 13.02 -18.70
C GLN A 92 -24.05 13.43 -20.17
N GLN A 93 -23.44 14.56 -20.53
CA GLN A 93 -23.54 15.11 -21.88
C GLN A 93 -22.25 14.82 -22.65
N ASP A 94 -22.01 13.56 -23.08
CA ASP A 94 -21.09 13.20 -24.19
C ASP A 94 -21.03 11.67 -24.45
N PHE A 95 -22.18 11.00 -24.51
CA PHE A 95 -22.27 9.69 -25.18
C PHE A 95 -23.51 9.67 -26.07
N ALA A 96 -23.29 9.91 -27.36
CA ALA A 96 -24.30 9.73 -28.39
C ALA A 96 -24.74 8.25 -28.44
N PRO A 97 -26.06 7.94 -28.48
CA PRO A 97 -26.54 6.59 -28.66
C PRO A 97 -26.39 6.19 -30.13
N TYR A 98 -25.41 5.33 -30.43
CA TYR A 98 -25.44 4.58 -31.68
C TYR A 98 -26.51 3.48 -31.56
N SER A 99 -27.59 3.61 -32.35
CA SER A 99 -28.64 2.61 -32.52
C SER A 99 -28.06 1.26 -32.97
N PRO A 100 -28.42 0.14 -32.31
CA PRO A 100 -28.23 -1.19 -32.87
C PRO A 100 -29.46 -1.54 -33.73
N SER A 101 -29.32 -1.45 -35.05
CA SER A 101 -30.30 -1.97 -36.00
C SER A 101 -29.95 -3.40 -36.43
N SER A 102 -30.87 -4.31 -36.09
CA SER A 102 -31.31 -5.48 -36.84
C SER A 102 -30.42 -6.73 -37.00
N GLU A 103 -30.93 -7.81 -36.39
CA GLU A 103 -31.19 -9.14 -36.98
C GLU A 103 -30.02 -10.09 -37.32
N ALA A 104 -29.80 -11.06 -36.43
CA ALA A 104 -29.46 -12.43 -36.80
C ALA A 104 -30.15 -13.41 -35.84
N ASP A 105 -30.83 -14.37 -36.45
CA ASP A 105 -31.66 -15.44 -35.92
C ASP A 105 -30.84 -16.59 -35.28
N SER A 106 -31.51 -17.45 -34.50
CA SER A 106 -31.13 -18.82 -34.05
C SER A 106 -30.51 -19.05 -32.65
N SER A 107 -31.44 -19.30 -31.71
CA SER A 107 -31.57 -20.48 -30.81
C SER A 107 -30.54 -20.89 -29.74
N SER A 108 -31.05 -20.83 -28.49
CA SER A 108 -30.93 -21.77 -27.35
C SER A 108 -29.58 -21.97 -26.64
N ALA A 109 -29.42 -21.34 -25.46
CA ALA A 109 -29.34 -22.03 -24.16
C ALA A 109 -29.09 -21.05 -22.99
N THR A 110 -29.99 -21.10 -22.00
CA THR A 110 -29.79 -20.82 -20.57
C THR A 110 -29.28 -19.42 -20.16
N LEU A 111 -30.24 -18.55 -19.86
CA LEU A 111 -30.11 -17.45 -18.90
C LEU A 111 -29.59 -17.98 -17.56
N GLU A 112 -28.51 -17.39 -17.03
CA GLU A 112 -28.53 -16.59 -15.79
C GLU A 112 -27.10 -16.12 -15.42
N SER A 113 -26.97 -14.80 -15.27
CA SER A 113 -25.94 -14.04 -14.53
C SER A 113 -24.50 -13.91 -15.09
N PRO A 114 -24.14 -12.75 -15.65
CA PRO A 114 -22.76 -12.29 -15.70
C PRO A 114 -22.29 -11.95 -14.27
N VAL A 115 -21.37 -12.78 -13.77
CA VAL A 115 -20.58 -12.52 -12.56
C VAL A 115 -19.79 -11.21 -12.78
N ASN A 116 -20.35 -10.10 -12.32
CA ASN A 116 -19.68 -8.80 -12.26
C ASN A 116 -18.61 -8.82 -11.15
N SER A 117 -17.42 -9.33 -11.48
CA SER A 117 -16.25 -9.35 -10.59
C SER A 117 -15.35 -8.13 -10.82
N TYR A 118 -15.80 -6.97 -10.34
CA TYR A 118 -14.93 -5.82 -10.09
C TYR A 118 -15.24 -5.21 -8.71
N SER A 119 -14.80 -5.89 -7.63
CA SER A 119 -15.03 -5.45 -6.23
C SER A 119 -13.73 -5.37 -5.40
N TRP A 120 -12.56 -5.31 -6.04
CA TRP A 120 -11.26 -5.22 -5.34
C TRP A 120 -10.53 -3.88 -5.52
N ILE A 121 -11.12 -2.92 -6.22
CA ILE A 121 -10.72 -1.52 -6.12
C ILE A 121 -11.30 -0.97 -4.82
N LYS A 122 -10.44 -0.85 -3.82
CA LYS A 122 -10.69 0.01 -2.66
C LYS A 122 -10.87 1.43 -3.19
N GLN A 123 -12.11 1.88 -3.20
CA GLN A 123 -12.48 3.27 -3.26
C GLN A 123 -11.72 3.99 -2.13
N GLU A 124 -10.72 4.81 -2.49
CA GLU A 124 -10.17 5.79 -1.55
C GLU A 124 -11.29 6.79 -1.21
N PRO A 125 -11.40 7.25 0.05
CA PRO A 125 -12.32 8.34 0.36
C PRO A 125 -11.92 9.57 -0.44
N GLU A 126 -12.93 10.14 -1.10
CA GLU A 126 -12.95 11.37 -1.89
C GLU A 126 -11.77 12.32 -1.64
N THR A 127 -11.04 12.58 -2.72
CA THR A 127 -10.21 13.76 -2.88
C THR A 127 -11.02 14.99 -2.51
N LEU A 128 -10.65 15.66 -1.41
CA LEU A 128 -10.98 17.08 -1.23
C LEU A 128 -10.35 17.82 -2.42
N VAL A 129 -11.16 18.06 -3.45
CA VAL A 129 -10.85 19.01 -4.51
C VAL A 129 -10.83 20.37 -3.85
N ILE A 130 -9.63 20.82 -3.46
CA ILE A 130 -9.41 22.21 -3.06
C ILE A 130 -9.49 23.01 -4.36
N GLN A 131 -10.66 23.59 -4.60
CA GLN A 131 -10.91 24.57 -5.64
C GLN A 131 -10.06 25.81 -5.35
N TRP A 132 -8.96 25.95 -6.09
CA TRP A 132 -8.17 27.17 -6.10
C TRP A 132 -8.90 28.21 -6.95
N ASP A 133 -9.82 28.94 -6.35
CA ASP A 133 -10.34 30.14 -6.99
C ASP A 133 -9.22 31.20 -7.03
N ASN A 134 -8.89 31.55 -8.27
CA ASN A 134 -7.80 32.41 -8.68
C ASN A 134 -8.14 33.87 -8.30
N VAL A 135 -7.72 34.31 -7.10
CA VAL A 135 -7.81 35.72 -6.72
C VAL A 135 -6.59 36.46 -7.28
N SER A 136 -6.65 36.80 -8.56
CA SER A 136 -5.78 37.81 -9.18
C SER A 136 -6.54 38.49 -10.31
N THR A 137 -7.59 39.21 -9.94
CA THR A 137 -8.25 40.19 -10.81
C THR A 137 -8.56 41.43 -9.99
N LEU A 138 -7.76 42.49 -10.17
CA LEU A 138 -8.18 43.90 -10.28
C LEU A 138 -6.95 44.80 -10.56
N PRO A 139 -7.11 46.00 -11.16
CA PRO A 139 -7.27 46.22 -12.58
C PRO A 139 -6.14 47.09 -13.16
N ALA A 140 -6.11 47.14 -14.49
CA ALA A 140 -5.27 48.02 -15.30
C ALA A 140 -5.43 49.50 -14.95
N ALA A 141 -4.31 50.22 -14.83
CA ALA A 141 -4.22 51.62 -15.20
C ALA A 141 -2.76 52.06 -15.45
N ALA A 142 -2.55 52.59 -16.65
CA ALA A 142 -1.58 53.60 -17.08
C ALA A 142 -0.08 53.24 -17.18
N GLU A 143 0.34 53.28 -18.45
CA GLU A 143 1.68 53.44 -19.00
C GLU A 143 2.53 54.53 -18.31
N THR A 144 3.85 54.31 -18.27
CA THR A 144 4.84 55.20 -18.93
C THR A 144 6.24 54.57 -18.87
N GLU A 145 6.96 54.67 -19.99
CA GLU A 145 8.34 54.24 -20.21
C GLU A 145 9.34 54.96 -19.28
N GLN A 146 10.38 54.26 -18.81
CA GLN A 146 11.73 54.84 -18.78
C GLN A 146 12.85 53.79 -18.60
N ASP A 147 13.77 53.80 -19.56
CA ASP A 147 15.02 53.03 -19.63
C ASP A 147 16.10 53.57 -18.68
N ASN A 148 17.11 52.73 -18.38
CA ASN A 148 18.52 53.00 -17.98
C ASN A 148 19.07 52.05 -16.89
N SER A 149 20.15 51.37 -17.27
CA SER A 149 20.98 50.36 -16.57
C SER A 149 21.79 50.90 -15.36
N PRO A 150 22.78 50.15 -14.79
CA PRO A 150 22.68 48.93 -13.96
C PRO A 150 23.47 49.08 -12.63
N SER A 151 23.25 48.21 -11.62
CA SER A 151 24.28 47.96 -10.59
C SER A 151 24.13 46.65 -9.83
N SER A 152 25.31 46.02 -9.70
CA SER A 152 25.70 44.82 -8.99
C SER A 152 25.16 44.65 -7.56
N ALA A 153 24.85 43.41 -7.20
CA ALA A 153 25.32 42.82 -5.94
C ALA A 153 25.28 41.29 -6.03
N THR A 154 26.46 40.69 -5.97
CA THR A 154 26.69 39.31 -5.56
C THR A 154 26.00 39.03 -4.23
N SER A 155 25.10 38.05 -4.19
CA SER A 155 24.63 37.47 -2.94
C SER A 155 24.73 35.96 -3.01
N THR A 156 25.81 35.48 -2.40
CA THR A 156 26.02 34.16 -1.83
C THR A 156 24.72 33.61 -1.27
N SER A 157 24.11 32.64 -1.97
CA SER A 157 22.95 31.91 -1.48
C SER A 157 23.43 30.92 -0.42
N THR A 158 23.62 31.46 0.78
CA THR A 158 23.84 30.69 2.00
C THR A 158 22.62 29.80 2.20
N VAL A 159 22.86 28.51 2.38
CA VAL A 159 21.87 27.50 2.74
C VAL A 159 21.33 27.82 4.12
N THR A 160 20.27 28.63 4.18
CA THR A 160 19.38 28.73 5.34
C THR A 160 18.06 28.03 4.96
N PRO A 161 17.59 27.06 5.76
CA PRO A 161 16.27 26.46 5.54
C PRO A 161 15.21 27.58 5.56
N PRO A 162 14.12 27.44 4.78
CA PRO A 162 13.10 28.48 4.73
C PRO A 162 12.53 28.64 6.13
N ILE A 163 12.45 29.89 6.57
CA ILE A 163 11.82 30.33 7.81
C ILE A 163 10.41 29.73 7.84
N MET A 164 10.25 28.61 8.54
CA MET A 164 8.94 27.98 8.77
C MET A 164 8.25 28.53 10.04
N GLU A 165 8.83 29.55 10.67
CA GLU A 165 8.41 30.04 11.98
C GLU A 165 7.10 30.83 11.96
N ASP A 166 6.62 31.29 10.79
CA ASP A 166 5.39 32.09 10.66
C ASP A 166 4.20 31.35 10.01
N LEU A 167 4.28 30.01 9.89
CA LEU A 167 3.14 29.23 9.42
C LEU A 167 2.17 28.93 10.57
N PRO A 168 0.86 29.20 10.42
CA PRO A 168 -0.15 28.85 11.42
C PRO A 168 -0.04 27.38 11.81
N SER A 169 -0.14 27.05 13.11
CA SER A 169 0.06 25.66 13.59
C SER A 169 -0.81 24.62 12.86
N SER A 170 -2.00 25.02 12.38
CA SER A 170 -2.86 24.19 11.53
C SER A 170 -2.19 23.78 10.22
N VAL A 171 -1.53 24.71 9.55
CA VAL A 171 -0.80 24.46 8.29
C VAL A 171 0.40 23.57 8.56
N MET A 172 1.16 23.82 9.63
CA MET A 172 2.30 22.99 10.02
C MET A 172 1.91 21.54 10.33
N LEU A 173 0.77 21.34 11.01
CA LEU A 173 0.21 20.00 11.26
C LEU A 173 -0.17 19.31 9.95
N ASN A 174 -0.77 20.04 9.01
CA ASN A 174 -1.12 19.49 7.70
C ASN A 174 0.12 19.11 6.88
N VAL A 175 1.15 19.96 6.86
CA VAL A 175 2.44 19.66 6.23
C VAL A 175 3.04 18.39 6.82
N THR A 176 3.08 18.28 8.14
CA THR A 176 3.59 17.09 8.83
C THR A 176 2.78 15.84 8.48
N LYS A 177 1.45 15.93 8.42
CA LYS A 177 0.57 14.81 8.05
C LYS A 177 0.82 14.36 6.61
N LEU A 178 0.93 15.31 5.68
CA LEU A 178 1.22 15.03 4.27
C LEU A 178 2.60 14.39 4.12
N GLN A 179 3.60 14.89 4.83
CA GLN A 179 4.94 14.31 4.83
C GLN A 179 4.94 12.86 5.31
N CYS A 180 4.26 12.56 6.43
CA CYS A 180 4.13 11.17 6.89
C CYS A 180 3.38 10.27 5.89
N LEU A 181 2.36 10.79 5.21
CA LEU A 181 1.63 10.02 4.18
C LEU A 181 2.51 9.76 2.96
N LEU A 182 3.29 10.75 2.53
CA LEU A 182 4.23 10.62 1.43
C LEU A 182 5.29 9.57 1.75
N GLU A 183 5.91 9.64 2.93
CA GLU A 183 6.89 8.66 3.40
C GLU A 183 6.27 7.25 3.47
N SER A 184 5.05 7.13 4.01
CA SER A 184 4.34 5.85 4.09
C SER A 184 4.02 5.25 2.72
N LYS A 185 3.62 6.09 1.75
CA LYS A 185 3.36 5.66 0.37
C LYS A 185 4.67 5.28 -0.33
N GLN A 186 5.76 6.01 -0.09
CA GLN A 186 7.09 5.72 -0.63
C GLN A 186 7.62 4.36 -0.14
N GLU A 187 7.56 4.08 1.16
CA GLU A 187 7.93 2.77 1.72
C GLU A 187 7.11 1.63 1.09
N ARG A 188 5.82 1.89 0.81
CA ARG A 188 4.95 0.89 0.19
C ARG A 188 5.34 0.62 -1.27
N ILE A 189 5.72 1.66 -2.02
CA ILE A 189 6.22 1.53 -3.40
C ILE A 189 7.48 0.68 -3.39
N GLU A 190 8.47 1.01 -2.57
CA GLU A 190 9.71 0.24 -2.52
C GLU A 190 9.49 -1.24 -2.13
N ALA A 191 8.54 -1.52 -1.24
CA ALA A 191 8.21 -2.90 -0.87
C ALA A 191 7.60 -3.66 -2.06
N LEU A 192 6.77 -3.00 -2.87
CA LEU A 192 6.19 -3.59 -4.08
C LEU A 192 7.25 -3.78 -5.17
N GLU A 193 8.18 -2.84 -5.33
CA GLU A 193 9.28 -2.96 -6.29
C GLU A 193 10.18 -4.15 -5.99
N ARG A 194 10.54 -4.36 -4.71
CA ARG A 194 11.28 -5.56 -4.28
C ARG A 194 10.49 -6.84 -4.59
N GLN A 195 9.18 -6.86 -4.31
CA GLN A 195 8.34 -8.02 -4.62
C GLN A 195 8.28 -8.31 -6.12
N VAL A 196 8.24 -7.27 -6.97
CA VAL A 196 8.26 -7.43 -8.42
C VAL A 196 9.62 -7.98 -8.88
N GLN A 197 10.73 -7.53 -8.31
CA GLN A 197 12.06 -8.05 -8.61
C GLN A 197 12.18 -9.54 -8.27
N ASP A 198 11.75 -9.95 -7.06
CA ASP A 198 11.76 -11.35 -6.64
C ASP A 198 10.95 -12.23 -7.61
N LEU A 199 9.75 -11.78 -7.99
CA LEU A 199 8.91 -12.51 -8.96
C LEU A 199 9.53 -12.56 -10.36
N GLN A 200 10.26 -11.52 -10.77
CA GLN A 200 10.99 -11.52 -12.04
C GLN A 200 12.18 -12.49 -12.02
N GLU A 201 12.86 -12.64 -10.88
CA GLU A 201 13.90 -13.64 -10.66
C GLU A 201 13.33 -15.07 -10.74
N ASP A 202 12.24 -15.33 -10.02
CA ASP A 202 11.55 -16.61 -10.07
C ASP A 202 11.10 -16.96 -11.50
N ARG A 203 10.53 -15.99 -12.23
CA ARG A 203 10.12 -16.18 -13.63
C ARG A 203 11.32 -16.53 -14.52
N ARG A 204 12.47 -15.86 -14.33
CA ARG A 204 13.69 -16.16 -15.09
C ARG A 204 14.20 -17.56 -14.78
N PHE A 205 14.27 -17.92 -13.49
CA PHE A 205 14.69 -19.24 -13.04
C PHE A 205 13.82 -20.36 -13.61
N LEU A 206 12.51 -20.21 -13.56
CA LEU A 206 11.58 -21.19 -14.13
C LEU A 206 11.72 -21.31 -15.65
N ARG A 207 11.92 -20.19 -16.36
CA ARG A 207 12.19 -20.22 -17.81
C ARG A 207 13.46 -20.99 -18.15
N SER A 208 14.54 -20.76 -17.41
CA SER A 208 15.80 -21.50 -17.61
C SER A 208 15.65 -22.99 -17.29
N GLN A 209 14.87 -23.37 -16.27
CA GLN A 209 14.58 -24.78 -16.01
C GLN A 209 13.79 -25.43 -17.14
N ILE A 210 12.77 -24.75 -17.65
CA ILE A 210 11.98 -25.23 -18.79
C ILE A 210 12.90 -25.42 -20.00
N GLU A 211 13.71 -24.43 -20.34
CA GLU A 211 14.66 -24.51 -21.45
C GLU A 211 15.62 -25.70 -21.31
N ASN A 212 16.25 -25.86 -20.15
CA ASN A 212 17.16 -26.98 -19.90
C ASN A 212 16.49 -28.35 -20.07
N LEU A 213 15.27 -28.51 -19.53
CA LEU A 213 14.53 -29.76 -19.66
C LEU A 213 14.07 -29.99 -21.10
N THR A 214 13.63 -28.95 -21.80
CA THR A 214 13.26 -29.02 -23.22
C THR A 214 14.46 -29.39 -24.08
N SER A 215 15.64 -28.82 -23.82
CA SER A 215 16.89 -29.17 -24.51
C SER A 215 17.34 -30.60 -24.22
N ALA A 216 17.20 -31.08 -22.98
CA ALA A 216 17.52 -32.46 -22.63
C ALA A 216 16.58 -33.45 -23.33
N LEU A 217 15.28 -33.13 -23.39
CA LEU A 217 14.29 -33.93 -24.10
C LEU A 217 14.54 -33.94 -25.61
N SER A 218 14.84 -32.80 -26.22
CA SER A 218 15.13 -32.74 -27.66
C SER A 218 16.42 -33.48 -28.01
N ALA A 219 17.47 -33.38 -27.18
CA ALA A 219 18.70 -34.14 -27.35
C ALA A 219 18.46 -35.66 -27.26
N HIS A 220 17.61 -36.11 -26.33
CA HIS A 220 17.21 -37.51 -26.23
C HIS A 220 16.42 -37.96 -27.46
N LEU A 221 15.50 -37.13 -27.95
CA LEU A 221 14.70 -37.42 -29.14
C LEU A 221 15.57 -37.55 -30.40
N CYS A 222 16.57 -36.68 -30.56
CA CYS A 222 17.53 -36.78 -31.67
C CYS A 222 18.44 -38.02 -31.59
N ARG A 223 18.75 -38.51 -30.38
CA ARG A 223 19.61 -39.68 -30.18
C ARG A 223 18.87 -41.00 -30.45
N GLY A 224 17.58 -41.07 -30.12
CA GLY A 224 16.76 -42.27 -30.35
C GLY A 224 16.48 -42.60 -31.82
N VAL A 225 16.65 -41.66 -32.74
CA VAL A 225 16.39 -41.88 -34.18
C VAL A 225 17.61 -42.46 -34.92
N SER A 226 18.81 -42.43 -34.31
CA SER A 226 20.04 -42.90 -34.98
C SER A 226 20.30 -44.40 -34.84
N ASP A 227 19.69 -45.09 -33.87
CA ASP A 227 20.02 -46.49 -33.55
C ASP A 227 19.11 -47.53 -34.25
N GLU A 228 18.09 -47.11 -35.00
CA GLU A 228 17.07 -48.02 -35.58
C GLU A 228 17.27 -48.33 -37.09
N THR A 229 18.34 -47.85 -37.74
CA THR A 229 18.55 -48.04 -39.20
C THR A 229 19.63 -49.05 -39.61
N THR A 230 20.31 -49.73 -38.67
CA THR A 230 21.41 -50.68 -38.99
C THR A 230 21.11 -52.15 -38.70
N ALA A 231 19.84 -52.57 -38.67
CA ALA A 231 19.46 -53.98 -38.51
C ALA A 231 18.60 -54.46 -39.69
N LYS A 232 19.22 -54.58 -40.88
CA LYS A 232 18.79 -55.43 -42.00
C LYS A 232 19.85 -55.41 -43.13
N SER A 233 20.80 -56.34 -43.05
CA SER A 233 21.48 -56.96 -44.19
C SER A 233 21.99 -58.32 -43.77
#